data_AF-A0A2D9X0X9-F1
#
_entry.id   AF-A0A2D9X0X9-F1
#
_cell.length_a   1.000
_cell.length_b   1.000
_cell.length_c   1.000
_cell.angle_alpha   90.00
_cell.angle_beta   90.00
_cell.angle_gamma   90.00
#
_symmetry.space_group_name_H-M   'P 1'
#
loop_
_entity.id
_entity.type
_entity.pdbx_description
1 polymer ?
#
loop_
_entity_poly.entity_id
_entity_poly.type
_entity_poly.pdbx_seq_one_letter_code
_entity_poly.pdbx_strand_id
1 'polypeptide(L)'
;MKTQQLTLECITSYAAQLQQKQSQETTGAKSTRQCSICKDFKLLSNFKISNTTPKKIHYKSFCKSCDSKISKDRREIRKNAPPQSEQCDLCGKVCKTYLDHCHNSLLFRGWLCNECNTGLGKFNEDTNLLKKAITYLNPNETTN
;
A
#
# COMPACT_ATOMS: atom_id res chain seq x y z
N MET A 1 63.87 -4.00 30.64
CA MET A 1 63.35 -4.54 29.36
C MET A 1 61.92 -5.11 29.44
N LYS A 2 61.19 -5.01 30.58
CA LYS A 2 59.77 -5.45 30.67
C LYS A 2 58.74 -4.35 30.38
N THR A 3 59.14 -3.07 30.47
CA THR A 3 58.23 -1.92 30.34
C THR A 3 57.92 -1.52 28.89
N GLN A 4 58.78 -1.90 27.93
CA GLN A 4 58.55 -1.68 26.49
C GLN A 4 57.70 -2.78 25.82
N GLN A 5 57.49 -3.92 26.49
CA GLN A 5 56.70 -5.03 25.95
C GLN A 5 55.21 -4.90 26.31
N LEU A 6 54.89 -4.30 27.47
CA LEU A 6 53.53 -4.03 27.93
C LEU A 6 52.78 -2.96 27.11
N THR A 7 53.51 -2.09 26.40
CA THR A 7 52.90 -1.04 25.55
C THR A 7 52.47 -1.58 24.19
N LEU A 8 53.17 -2.57 23.64
CA LEU A 8 52.87 -3.13 22.32
C LEU A 8 51.58 -3.98 22.34
N GLU A 9 51.37 -4.76 23.41
CA GLU A 9 50.15 -5.55 23.62
C GLU A 9 48.91 -4.67 23.87
N CYS A 10 49.10 -3.53 24.54
CA CYS A 10 48.03 -2.56 24.76
C CYS A 10 47.63 -1.86 23.44
N ILE A 11 48.61 -1.49 22.60
CA ILE A 11 48.39 -0.87 21.29
C ILE A 11 47.70 -1.85 20.32
N THR A 12 48.09 -3.12 20.29
CA THR A 12 47.42 -4.13 19.44
C THR A 12 46.00 -4.42 19.91
N SER A 13 45.75 -4.46 21.23
CA SER A 13 44.39 -4.61 21.77
C SER A 13 43.48 -3.42 21.44
N TYR A 14 44.01 -2.19 21.48
CA TYR A 14 43.28 -0.98 21.14
C TYR A 14 43.01 -0.87 19.63
N ALA A 15 43.98 -1.25 18.78
CA ALA A 15 43.80 -1.31 17.33
C ALA A 15 42.78 -2.39 16.92
N ALA A 16 42.78 -3.56 17.56
CA ALA A 16 41.77 -4.60 17.35
C ALA A 16 40.37 -4.16 17.81
N GLN A 17 40.27 -3.41 18.91
CA GLN A 17 39.02 -2.81 19.38
C GLN A 17 38.51 -1.72 18.41
N LEU A 18 39.39 -0.93 17.80
CA LEU A 18 39.02 0.06 16.77
C LEU A 18 38.57 -0.62 15.47
N GLN A 19 39.16 -1.74 15.08
CA GLN A 19 38.69 -2.55 13.94
C GLN A 19 37.33 -3.20 14.20
N GLN A 20 37.03 -3.61 15.44
CA GLN A 20 35.69 -4.08 15.81
C GLN A 20 34.67 -2.92 15.86
N LYS A 21 35.07 -1.71 16.26
CA LYS A 21 34.18 -0.53 16.28
C LYS A 21 33.90 0.05 14.88
N GLN A 22 34.79 -0.15 13.91
CA GLN A 22 34.60 0.22 12.50
C GLN A 22 33.76 -0.79 11.70
N SER A 23 33.25 -1.85 12.33
CA SER A 23 32.34 -2.82 11.69
C SER A 23 30.85 -2.56 11.95
N GLN A 24 30.48 -1.44 12.59
CA GLN A 24 29.08 -1.09 12.87
C GLN A 24 28.50 0.04 12.00
N GLU A 25 29.24 0.51 11.00
CA GLU A 25 28.69 1.41 9.98
C GLU A 25 28.92 0.81 8.59
N THR A 26 27.82 0.64 7.84
CA THR A 26 27.75 0.22 6.42
C THR A 26 27.70 -1.29 6.09
N THR A 27 26.74 -2.01 6.65
CA THR A 27 26.09 -3.11 5.90
C THR A 27 24.58 -2.92 5.92
N GLY A 28 24.02 -2.53 4.77
CA GLY A 28 22.62 -2.15 4.60
C GLY A 28 21.65 -3.25 5.00
N ALA A 29 21.15 -3.17 6.23
CA ALA A 29 19.93 -3.86 6.65
C ALA A 29 18.81 -3.39 5.71
N LYS A 30 18.52 -4.18 4.68
CA LYS A 30 17.47 -3.88 3.70
C LYS A 30 16.17 -3.77 4.49
N SER A 31 15.66 -2.55 4.65
CA SER A 31 14.43 -2.33 5.42
C SER A 31 13.28 -3.12 4.79
N THR A 32 12.53 -3.80 5.65
CA THR A 32 11.39 -4.64 5.25
C THR A 32 10.07 -3.96 5.60
N ARG A 33 9.02 -4.26 4.85
CA ARG A 33 7.66 -3.78 5.07
C ARG A 33 6.65 -4.88 4.78
N GLN A 34 5.54 -4.89 5.52
CA GLN A 34 4.42 -5.78 5.24
C GLN A 34 3.59 -5.26 4.05
N CYS A 35 3.29 -6.12 3.08
CA CYS A 35 2.40 -5.81 1.97
C CYS A 35 0.95 -5.66 2.46
N SER A 36 0.26 -4.56 2.11
CA SER A 36 -1.13 -4.36 2.52
C SER A 36 -2.13 -5.33 1.91
N ILE A 37 -1.75 -6.04 0.84
CA ILE A 37 -2.61 -6.99 0.11
C ILE A 37 -2.31 -8.43 0.55
N CYS A 38 -1.14 -8.98 0.20
CA CYS A 38 -0.80 -10.38 0.51
C CYS A 38 -0.30 -10.61 1.94
N LYS A 39 -0.10 -9.55 2.73
CA LYS A 39 0.34 -9.59 4.13
C LYS A 39 1.73 -10.17 4.41
N ASP A 40 2.48 -10.56 3.38
CA ASP A 40 3.89 -10.96 3.53
C ASP A 40 4.81 -9.77 3.86
N PHE A 41 5.85 -10.02 4.65
CA PHE A 41 6.98 -9.11 4.82
C PHE A 41 7.95 -9.24 3.64
N LYS A 42 8.27 -8.12 3.00
CA LYS A 42 9.21 -8.07 1.87
C LYS A 42 10.15 -6.88 2.02
N LEU A 43 11.32 -6.96 1.38
CA LEU A 43 12.27 -5.84 1.30
C LEU A 43 11.60 -4.62 0.63
N LEU A 44 11.95 -3.39 1.02
CA LEU A 44 11.42 -2.17 0.39
C LEU A 44 11.67 -2.12 -1.12
N SER A 45 12.74 -2.74 -1.61
CA SER A 45 13.00 -2.87 -3.05
C SER A 45 11.91 -3.64 -3.82
N ASN A 46 11.09 -4.45 -3.14
CA ASN A 46 9.93 -5.14 -3.69
C ASN A 46 8.66 -4.28 -3.73
N PHE A 47 8.73 -3.01 -3.36
CA PHE A 47 7.62 -2.07 -3.46
C PHE A 47 7.94 -1.01 -4.53
N LYS A 48 6.98 -0.67 -5.37
CA LYS A 48 7.16 0.42 -6.35
C LYS A 48 7.15 1.77 -5.64
N ILE A 49 7.93 2.71 -6.15
CA ILE A 49 7.88 4.11 -5.69
C ILE A 49 6.55 4.71 -6.17
N SER A 50 5.82 5.32 -5.24
CA SER A 50 4.56 6.03 -5.50
C SER A 50 4.80 7.50 -5.79
N ASN A 51 5.65 8.16 -5.01
CA ASN A 51 6.09 9.53 -5.22
C ASN A 51 7.40 9.76 -4.47
N THR A 52 8.12 10.82 -4.79
CA THR A 52 9.35 11.22 -4.10
C THR A 52 9.24 12.68 -3.70
N THR A 53 9.60 12.98 -2.45
CA THR A 53 9.84 14.34 -1.96
C THR A 53 11.35 14.53 -1.77
N PRO A 54 11.87 15.77 -1.70
CA PRO A 54 13.30 16.00 -1.46
C PRO A 54 13.85 15.28 -0.21
N LYS A 55 12.99 15.06 0.80
CA LYS A 55 13.36 14.43 2.07
C LYS A 55 13.12 12.92 2.10
N LYS A 56 12.22 12.38 1.28
CA LYS A 56 11.73 11.01 1.43
C LYS A 56 11.16 10.41 0.15
N ILE A 57 11.53 9.15 -0.10
CA ILE A 57 10.88 8.29 -1.09
C ILE A 57 9.63 7.65 -0.49
N HIS A 58 8.49 7.80 -1.15
CA HIS A 58 7.23 7.20 -0.74
C HIS A 58 6.97 5.95 -1.58
N TYR A 59 6.97 4.79 -0.94
CA TYR A 59 6.65 3.51 -1.58
C TYR A 59 5.15 3.22 -1.52
N LYS A 60 4.64 2.52 -2.53
CA LYS A 60 3.31 1.91 -2.47
C LYS A 60 3.18 1.02 -1.23
N SER A 61 1.96 0.87 -0.73
CA SER A 61 1.64 0.03 0.43
C SER A 61 1.66 -1.47 0.14
N PHE A 62 1.74 -1.86 -1.14
CA PHE A 62 1.72 -3.24 -1.58
C PHE A 62 2.88 -3.54 -2.53
N CYS A 63 3.26 -4.81 -2.57
CA CYS A 63 4.43 -5.27 -3.31
C CYS A 63 4.21 -5.32 -4.83
N LYS A 64 5.31 -5.41 -5.57
CA LYS A 64 5.34 -5.48 -7.03
C LYS A 64 4.49 -6.64 -7.59
N SER A 65 4.51 -7.81 -6.96
CA SER A 65 3.71 -8.95 -7.44
C SER A 65 2.21 -8.70 -7.30
N CYS A 66 1.76 -8.11 -6.20
CA CYS A 66 0.36 -7.68 -6.04
C CYS A 66 -0.02 -6.57 -7.02
N ASP A 67 0.88 -5.60 -7.26
CA ASP A 67 0.67 -4.54 -8.26
C ASP A 67 0.51 -5.13 -9.68
N SER A 68 1.32 -6.14 -10.03
CA SER A 68 1.19 -6.87 -11.29
C SER A 68 -0.14 -7.62 -11.40
N LYS A 69 -0.60 -8.26 -10.31
CA LYS A 69 -1.93 -8.92 -10.29
C LYS A 69 -3.05 -7.89 -10.52
N ILE A 70 -3.09 -6.82 -9.73
CA ILE A 70 -4.07 -5.74 -9.89
C ILE A 70 -4.05 -5.17 -11.31
N SER A 71 -2.86 -5.02 -11.90
CA SER A 71 -2.74 -4.50 -13.27
C SER A 71 -3.35 -5.46 -14.30
N LYS A 72 -3.20 -6.78 -14.10
CA LYS A 72 -3.86 -7.80 -14.94
C LYS A 72 -5.37 -7.77 -14.76
N ASP A 73 -5.84 -7.74 -13.51
CA ASP A 73 -7.27 -7.69 -13.19
C ASP A 73 -7.92 -6.46 -13.85
N ARG A 74 -7.30 -5.27 -13.71
CA ARG A 74 -7.74 -4.02 -14.36
C ARG A 74 -7.77 -4.10 -15.88
N ARG A 75 -6.85 -4.84 -16.49
CA ARG A 75 -6.83 -5.05 -17.95
C ARG A 75 -8.00 -5.95 -18.36
N GLU A 76 -8.27 -7.00 -17.59
CA GLU A 76 -9.34 -7.95 -17.88
C GLU A 76 -10.71 -7.28 -17.78
N ILE A 77 -10.97 -6.55 -16.71
CA ILE A 77 -12.25 -5.86 -16.51
C ILE A 77 -12.50 -4.84 -17.64
N ARG A 78 -11.45 -4.12 -18.07
CA ARG A 78 -11.56 -3.14 -19.15
C ARG A 78 -11.91 -3.73 -20.51
N LYS A 79 -11.65 -5.03 -20.77
CA LYS A 79 -12.04 -5.66 -22.04
C LYS A 79 -13.56 -5.77 -22.18
N ASN A 80 -14.25 -5.97 -21.07
CA ASN A 80 -15.70 -6.17 -21.02
C ASN A 80 -16.45 -4.92 -20.56
N ALA A 81 -15.74 -3.84 -20.22
CA ALA A 81 -16.35 -2.59 -19.81
C ALA A 81 -16.91 -1.85 -21.04
N PRO A 82 -18.11 -1.28 -20.96
CA PRO A 82 -18.65 -0.42 -22.02
C PRO A 82 -17.80 0.85 -22.17
N PRO A 83 -18.00 1.67 -23.21
CA PRO A 83 -17.39 2.99 -23.31
C PRO A 83 -17.58 3.80 -22.02
N GLN A 84 -16.57 4.59 -21.68
CA GLN A 84 -16.59 5.36 -20.45
C GLN A 84 -17.70 6.42 -20.48
N SER A 85 -18.59 6.38 -19.49
CA SER A 85 -19.65 7.39 -19.31
C SER A 85 -19.10 8.67 -18.70
N GLU A 86 -19.62 9.83 -19.11
CA GLU A 86 -19.33 11.13 -18.48
C GLU A 86 -20.29 11.44 -17.30
N GLN A 87 -21.15 10.49 -16.96
CA GLN A 87 -22.12 10.59 -15.87
C GLN A 87 -21.91 9.43 -14.89
N CYS A 88 -22.00 9.72 -13.59
CA CYS A 88 -21.92 8.72 -12.54
C CYS A 88 -23.17 7.83 -12.54
N ASP A 89 -23.01 6.50 -12.66
CA ASP A 89 -24.12 5.55 -12.67
C ASP A 89 -24.84 5.46 -11.30
N LEU A 90 -24.18 5.86 -10.20
CA LEU A 90 -24.77 5.82 -8.86
C LEU A 90 -25.53 7.10 -8.49
N CYS A 91 -24.91 8.27 -8.65
CA CYS A 91 -25.49 9.55 -8.22
C CYS A 91 -26.00 10.43 -9.36
N GLY A 92 -25.81 10.04 -10.62
CA GLY A 92 -26.27 10.77 -11.80
C GLY A 92 -25.49 12.06 -12.10
N LYS A 93 -24.44 12.40 -11.35
CA LYS A 93 -23.67 13.63 -11.60
C LYS A 93 -22.80 13.52 -12.85
N VAL A 94 -22.86 14.50 -13.73
CA VAL A 94 -21.91 14.67 -14.86
C VAL A 94 -20.54 15.04 -14.30
N CYS A 95 -19.56 14.15 -14.47
CA CYS A 95 -18.20 14.32 -13.94
C CYS A 95 -17.25 13.26 -14.50
N LYS A 96 -15.95 13.41 -14.20
CA LYS A 96 -14.97 12.35 -14.48
C LYS A 96 -15.33 11.08 -13.70
N THR A 97 -15.58 10.01 -14.43
CA THR A 97 -15.90 8.69 -13.87
C THR A 97 -14.68 7.78 -13.78
N TYR A 98 -14.83 6.71 -13.02
CA TYR A 98 -13.83 5.69 -12.78
C TYR A 98 -14.51 4.32 -12.88
N LEU A 99 -13.77 3.34 -13.35
CA LEU A 99 -14.25 1.97 -13.50
C LEU A 99 -14.49 1.37 -12.11
N ASP A 100 -15.73 1.01 -11.83
CA ASP A 100 -16.12 0.26 -10.65
C ASP A 100 -16.35 -1.22 -10.98
N HIS A 101 -15.89 -2.12 -10.09
CA HIS A 101 -15.92 -3.56 -10.31
C HIS A 101 -15.96 -4.33 -8.99
N CYS A 102 -16.50 -5.55 -9.04
CA CYS A 102 -16.42 -6.45 -7.90
C CYS A 102 -14.99 -7.00 -7.74
N HIS A 103 -14.40 -6.82 -6.57
CA HIS A 103 -13.04 -7.30 -6.27
C HIS A 103 -12.90 -8.83 -6.27
N ASN A 104 -14.01 -9.57 -6.12
CA ASN A 104 -14.01 -11.04 -6.08
C ASN A 104 -14.21 -11.66 -7.47
N SER A 105 -15.20 -11.19 -8.22
CA SER A 105 -15.56 -11.77 -9.53
C SER A 105 -14.93 -11.07 -10.71
N LEU A 106 -14.30 -9.91 -10.51
CA LEU A 106 -13.80 -9.02 -11.57
C LEU A 106 -14.88 -8.58 -12.57
N LEU A 107 -16.15 -8.64 -12.16
CA LEU A 107 -17.26 -8.15 -12.98
C LEU A 107 -17.34 -6.63 -12.88
N PHE A 108 -17.44 -5.98 -14.04
CA PHE A 108 -17.78 -4.57 -14.16
C PHE A 108 -19.14 -4.30 -13.51
N ARG A 109 -19.24 -3.23 -12.71
CA ARG A 109 -20.50 -2.77 -12.12
C ARG A 109 -21.01 -1.48 -12.77
N GLY A 110 -20.12 -0.51 -12.97
CA GLY A 110 -20.51 0.80 -13.50
C GLY A 110 -19.37 1.80 -13.60
N TRP A 111 -19.68 2.97 -14.14
CA TRP A 111 -18.84 4.15 -14.18
C TRP A 111 -19.23 5.09 -13.04
N LEU A 112 -18.40 5.17 -12.01
CA LEU A 112 -18.71 5.94 -10.80
C LEU A 112 -17.82 7.18 -10.67
N CYS A 113 -18.35 8.26 -10.11
CA CYS A 113 -17.52 9.38 -9.68
C CYS A 113 -16.60 8.97 -8.52
N ASN A 114 -15.54 9.75 -8.28
CA ASN A 114 -14.58 9.45 -7.21
C ASN A 114 -15.24 9.31 -5.83
N GLU A 115 -16.21 10.18 -5.52
CA GLU A 115 -16.89 10.21 -4.22
C GLU A 115 -17.77 8.98 -4.01
N CYS A 116 -18.57 8.61 -5.01
CA CYS A 116 -19.40 7.40 -4.97
C CYS A 116 -18.55 6.14 -4.85
N ASN A 117 -17.54 6.00 -5.70
CA ASN A 117 -16.66 4.83 -5.70
C ASN A 117 -15.93 4.69 -4.35
N THR A 118 -15.33 5.78 -3.87
CA THR A 118 -14.65 5.79 -2.56
C THR A 118 -15.63 5.54 -1.42
N GLY A 119 -16.84 6.11 -1.47
CA GLY A 119 -17.89 5.89 -0.50
C GLY A 119 -18.25 4.42 -0.35
N LEU A 120 -18.49 3.71 -1.46
CA LEU A 120 -18.72 2.25 -1.44
C LEU A 120 -17.55 1.49 -0.80
N GLY A 121 -16.31 1.88 -1.14
CA GLY A 121 -15.10 1.31 -0.55
C GLY A 121 -14.99 1.55 0.97
N LYS A 122 -15.48 2.69 1.49
CA LYS A 122 -15.49 2.98 2.93
C LYS A 122 -16.48 2.11 3.72
N PHE A 123 -17.52 1.64 3.05
CA PHE A 123 -18.44 0.65 3.61
C PHE A 123 -17.99 -0.79 3.35
N ASN A 124 -16.75 -1.01 2.90
CA ASN A 124 -16.19 -2.32 2.53
C ASN A 124 -17.06 -3.11 1.55
N GLU A 125 -17.87 -2.42 0.74
CA GLU A 125 -18.86 -3.03 -0.15
C GLU A 125 -19.85 -3.97 0.58
N ASP A 126 -20.02 -3.79 1.89
CA ASP A 126 -20.90 -4.58 2.74
C ASP A 126 -22.31 -4.00 2.72
N THR A 127 -23.23 -4.72 2.10
CA THR A 127 -24.63 -4.32 1.98
C THR A 127 -25.34 -4.23 3.33
N ASN A 128 -24.93 -5.02 4.34
CA ASN A 128 -25.49 -4.92 5.69
C ASN A 128 -25.02 -3.63 6.37
N LEU A 129 -23.77 -3.23 6.17
CA LEU A 129 -23.26 -1.98 6.71
C LEU A 129 -23.91 -0.77 6.03
N LEU A 130 -24.16 -0.84 4.73
CA LEU A 130 -24.92 0.18 3.99
C LEU A 130 -26.36 0.30 4.50
N LYS A 131 -27.06 -0.82 4.74
CA LYS A 131 -28.40 -0.81 5.35
C LYS A 131 -28.39 -0.16 6.73
N LYS A 132 -27.41 -0.50 7.58
CA LYS A 132 -27.23 0.17 8.88
C LYS A 132 -26.98 1.67 8.73
N ALA A 133 -26.24 2.10 7.70
CA ALA A 133 -26.04 3.52 7.43
C ALA A 133 -27.36 4.22 7.05
N ILE A 134 -28.24 3.57 6.28
CA ILE A 134 -29.58 4.08 5.99
C ILE A 134 -30.39 4.23 7.29
N THR A 135 -30.45 3.18 8.12
CA THR A 135 -31.13 3.24 9.43
C THR A 135 -30.58 4.34 10.32
N TYR A 136 -29.27 4.54 10.33
CA TYR A 136 -28.62 5.59 11.12
C TYR A 136 -29.01 7.00 10.64
N LEU A 137 -29.15 7.23 9.33
CA LEU A 137 -29.60 8.50 8.77
C LEU A 137 -31.09 8.76 9.03
N ASN A 138 -31.88 7.69 9.18
CA ASN A 138 -33.33 7.75 9.36
C ASN A 138 -33.75 7.16 10.73
N PRO A 139 -33.36 7.78 11.86
CA PRO A 139 -33.57 7.20 13.19
C PRO A 139 -35.04 6.97 13.57
N ASN A 140 -35.98 7.64 12.86
CA ASN A 140 -37.42 7.54 13.09
C ASN A 140 -38.15 6.68 12.05
N GLU A 141 -37.42 6.12 11.07
CA GLU A 141 -38.03 5.33 9.99
C GLU A 141 -37.81 3.85 10.29
N THR A 142 -38.84 3.21 10.86
CA THR A 142 -38.85 1.76 11.08
C THR A 142 -38.86 1.10 9.70
N THR A 143 -37.79 0.38 9.37
CA THR A 143 -37.70 -0.39 8.13
C THR A 143 -38.67 -1.57 8.25
N ASN A 144 -39.83 -1.47 7.58
CA ASN A 144 -40.77 -2.59 7.38
C ASN A 144 -40.17 -3.63 6.42
#